data_AF-A4BQE0-F1
#
_entry.id   AF-A4BQE0-F1
#
_cell.length_a   1.000
_cell.length_b   1.000
_cell.length_c   1.000
_cell.angle_alpha   90.00
_cell.angle_beta   90.00
_cell.angle_gamma   90.00
#
_symmetry.space_group_name_H-M   'P 1'
#
loop_
_entity.id
_entity.type
_entity.pdbx_description
1 polymer ?
#
loop_
_entity_poly.entity_id
_entity_poly.type
_entity_poly.pdbx_seq_one_letter_code
_entity_poly.pdbx_strand_id
1 'polypeptide(L)'
;MTSNRIPGVGFNMDGWHPEASGGYGWGIQGPERFACFDGGLKSTGSFSHAGISSSHVWADLKRRLVGVYLSVCLPPEEDAAPNPVDVFRLRWQADIYEDMLTAACL
;
A
#
# COMPACT_ATOMS: atom_id res chain seq x y z
N MET A 1 -2.64 15.12 13.09
CA MET A 1 -2.01 16.13 12.22
C MET A 1 -1.50 15.44 10.98
N THR A 2 -2.27 15.53 9.91
CA THR A 2 -1.97 15.01 8.57
C THR A 2 -0.71 15.70 8.04
N SER A 3 0.35 14.92 7.81
CA SER A 3 1.55 15.43 7.14
C SER A 3 1.28 15.51 5.65
N ASN A 4 0.37 16.39 5.24
CA ASN A 4 0.27 16.77 3.84
C ASN A 4 1.54 17.55 3.48
N ARG A 5 2.55 16.83 2.99
CA ARG A 5 3.86 17.40 2.64
C ARG A 5 3.81 18.21 1.34
N ILE A 6 2.72 18.11 0.56
CA ILE A 6 2.51 18.84 -0.69
C ILE A 6 1.06 19.37 -0.73
N PRO A 7 0.79 20.52 -0.07
CA PRO A 7 -0.55 21.10 -0.04
C PRO A 7 -1.15 21.25 -1.44
N GLY A 8 -2.37 20.75 -1.64
CA GLY A 8 -3.10 20.82 -2.91
C GLY A 8 -2.86 19.66 -3.88
N VAL A 9 -1.95 18.72 -3.56
CA VAL A 9 -1.75 17.51 -4.35
C VAL A 9 -2.49 16.35 -3.70
N GLY A 10 -3.62 15.97 -4.29
CA GLY A 10 -4.34 14.74 -3.96
C GLY A 10 -3.89 13.58 -4.84
N PHE A 11 -4.31 12.38 -4.46
CA PHE A 11 -4.11 11.16 -5.26
C PHE A 11 -5.46 10.67 -5.75
N ASN A 12 -5.49 10.17 -6.98
CA ASN A 12 -6.70 9.65 -7.60
C ASN A 12 -6.50 8.19 -7.99
N MET A 13 -6.93 7.29 -7.13
CA MET A 13 -6.88 5.84 -7.36
C MET A 13 -8.27 5.25 -7.62
N ASP A 14 -9.32 5.83 -7.02
CA ASP A 14 -10.74 5.49 -7.21
C ASP A 14 -11.65 6.70 -6.84
N GLY A 15 -11.15 7.93 -6.96
CA GLY A 15 -11.74 9.15 -6.43
C GLY A 15 -10.67 10.14 -5.98
N TRP A 16 -11.00 11.44 -5.89
CA TRP A 16 -10.03 12.44 -5.42
C TRP A 16 -9.83 12.35 -3.91
N HIS A 17 -8.65 11.93 -3.47
CA HIS A 17 -8.27 11.91 -2.06
C HIS A 17 -7.30 13.05 -1.76
N PRO A 18 -7.72 14.10 -1.03
CA PRO A 18 -6.86 15.24 -0.71
C PRO A 18 -5.75 14.90 0.31
N GLU A 19 -5.82 13.72 0.93
CA GLU A 19 -4.98 13.31 2.06
C GLU A 19 -3.99 12.17 1.74
N ALA A 20 -3.85 11.77 0.48
CA ALA A 20 -2.84 10.80 0.10
C ALA A 20 -1.45 11.44 0.24
N SER A 21 -0.87 11.30 1.42
CA SER A 21 0.41 11.88 1.76
C SER A 21 1.53 11.13 1.06
N GLY A 22 1.93 11.60 -0.12
CA GLY A 22 3.17 11.19 -0.78
C GLY A 22 4.35 12.08 -0.34
N GLY A 23 5.57 11.53 -0.36
CA GLY A 23 6.81 12.31 -0.19
C GLY A 23 8.02 11.55 -0.70
N TYR A 24 8.83 12.19 -1.57
CA TYR A 24 10.06 11.60 -2.15
C TYR A 24 9.89 10.18 -2.72
N GLY A 25 8.75 9.89 -3.35
CA GLY A 25 8.43 8.57 -3.91
C GLY A 25 7.77 7.59 -2.95
N TRP A 26 7.65 7.92 -1.66
CA TRP A 26 7.00 7.07 -0.66
C TRP A 26 5.56 7.51 -0.39
N GLY A 27 4.65 6.55 -0.25
CA GLY A 27 3.37 6.75 0.41
C GLY A 27 3.59 6.87 1.92
N ILE A 28 2.83 7.76 2.57
CA ILE A 28 2.83 7.96 4.01
C ILE A 28 1.42 7.66 4.50
N GLN A 29 1.31 6.83 5.52
CA GLN A 29 0.05 6.41 6.11
C GLN A 29 -0.65 7.58 6.77
N GLY A 30 -1.76 8.01 6.16
CA GLY A 30 -2.71 8.96 6.73
C GLY A 30 -3.69 8.29 7.72
N PRO A 31 -4.65 9.07 8.25
CA PRO A 31 -5.74 8.54 9.08
C PRO A 31 -6.74 7.71 8.26
N GLU A 32 -6.95 8.06 6.98
CA GLU A 32 -7.74 7.28 6.02
C GLU A 32 -6.96 6.01 5.61
N ARG A 33 -7.69 4.90 5.41
CA ARG A 33 -7.12 3.59 5.05
C ARG A 33 -7.57 3.21 3.65
N PHE A 34 -6.62 2.79 2.81
CA PHE A 34 -6.89 2.35 1.45
C PHE A 34 -6.96 0.83 1.40
N ALA A 35 -8.14 0.29 1.07
CA ALA A 35 -8.30 -1.14 0.85
C ALA A 35 -7.33 -1.63 -0.24
N CYS A 36 -6.78 -2.84 -0.07
CA CYS A 36 -5.77 -3.46 -0.93
C CYS A 36 -4.37 -2.83 -0.88
N PHE A 37 -4.21 -1.54 -0.56
CA PHE A 37 -2.92 -0.84 -0.70
C PHE A 37 -2.25 -0.50 0.64
N ASP A 38 -3.04 -0.30 1.69
CA ASP A 38 -2.55 0.05 3.01
C ASP A 38 -3.29 -0.77 4.07
N GLY A 39 -2.56 -1.70 4.70
CA GLY A 39 -3.06 -2.51 5.80
C GLY A 39 -3.68 -1.66 6.91
N GLY A 40 -4.66 -2.23 7.60
CA GLY A 40 -5.44 -1.55 8.63
C GLY A 40 -4.64 -1.24 9.90
N LEU A 41 -3.54 -1.95 10.16
CA LEU A 41 -2.87 -1.93 11.45
C LEU A 41 -1.65 -1.01 11.52
N LYS A 42 -1.05 -0.59 10.39
CA LYS A 42 0.12 0.32 10.37
C LYS A 42 -0.13 1.60 11.16
N SER A 43 0.90 2.13 11.82
CA SER A 43 0.79 3.41 12.52
C SER A 43 0.61 4.56 11.52
N THR A 44 -0.17 5.59 11.88
CA THR A 44 -0.12 6.88 11.16
C THR A 44 1.32 7.40 11.14
N GLY A 45 1.78 7.80 9.95
CA GLY A 45 3.16 8.21 9.69
C GLY A 45 4.11 7.08 9.28
N SER A 46 3.65 5.82 9.22
CA SER A 46 4.37 4.75 8.52
C SER A 46 4.53 5.12 7.05
N PHE A 47 5.55 4.61 6.37
CA PHE A 47 5.77 4.90 4.96
C PHE A 47 5.97 3.62 4.16
N SER A 48 5.53 3.63 2.90
CA SER A 48 5.52 2.47 2.01
C SER A 48 5.82 2.85 0.57
N HIS A 49 6.28 1.88 -0.21
CA HIS A 49 6.49 2.01 -1.66
C HIS A 49 6.16 0.68 -2.32
N ALA A 50 5.27 0.71 -3.32
CA ALA A 50 4.96 -0.44 -4.16
C ALA A 50 5.80 -0.39 -5.45
N GLY A 51 6.38 -1.52 -5.84
CA GLY A 51 7.09 -1.68 -7.09
C GLY A 51 6.20 -2.29 -8.18
N ILE A 52 6.46 -1.92 -9.43
CA ILE A 52 5.77 -2.42 -10.63
C ILE A 52 5.75 -3.96 -10.70
N SER A 53 6.73 -4.63 -10.11
CA SER A 53 6.88 -6.09 -10.13
C SER A 53 6.21 -6.79 -8.95
N SER A 54 5.08 -6.27 -8.47
CA SER A 54 4.33 -6.84 -7.33
C SER A 54 5.16 -6.96 -6.03
N SER A 55 6.06 -6.00 -5.83
CA SER A 55 6.80 -5.83 -4.59
C SER A 55 6.19 -4.70 -3.78
N HIS A 56 6.27 -4.81 -2.45
CA HIS A 56 5.84 -3.77 -1.52
C HIS A 56 6.81 -3.72 -0.36
N VAL A 57 7.28 -2.54 -0.02
CA VAL A 57 8.12 -2.30 1.16
C VAL A 57 7.46 -1.26 2.04
N TRP A 58 7.53 -1.45 3.35
CA TRP A 58 7.04 -0.47 4.31
C TRP A 58 7.89 -0.43 5.57
N ALA A 59 7.78 0.67 6.30
CA ALA A 59 8.34 0.82 7.63
C ALA A 59 7.35 1.50 8.58
N ASP A 60 7.17 0.90 9.75
CA ASP A 60 6.47 1.47 10.90
C ASP A 60 7.49 1.74 12.01
N LEU A 61 7.95 2.99 12.09
CA LEU A 61 8.95 3.39 13.07
C LEU A 61 8.47 3.33 14.52
N LYS A 62 7.16 3.49 14.76
CA LYS A 62 6.61 3.40 16.13
C LYS A 62 6.69 1.98 16.65
N ARG A 63 6.49 1.01 15.76
CA ARG A 63 6.60 -0.43 16.06
C ARG A 63 7.99 -1.01 15.79
N ARG A 64 8.93 -0.20 15.31
CA ARG A 64 10.29 -0.62 14.90
C ARG A 64 10.26 -1.79 13.90
N LEU A 65 9.27 -1.76 13.00
CA LEU A 65 9.04 -2.80 12.00
C LEU A 65 9.44 -2.28 10.61
N VAL A 66 10.18 -3.09 9.88
CA VAL A 66 10.39 -2.92 8.43
C VAL A 66 9.97 -4.21 7.77
N GLY A 67 9.09 -4.11 6.78
CA GLY A 67 8.54 -5.25 6.08
C GLY A 67 8.75 -5.15 4.58
N VAL A 68 8.89 -6.30 3.95
CA VAL A 68 8.94 -6.46 2.50
C VAL A 68 8.01 -7.61 2.14
N TYR A 69 7.14 -7.36 1.16
CA TYR A 69 6.31 -8.35 0.51
C TYR A 69 6.76 -8.47 -0.95
N LEU A 70 7.00 -9.69 -1.39
CA LEU A 70 7.40 -10.02 -2.76
C LEU A 70 6.43 -11.08 -3.28
N SER A 71 5.73 -10.77 -4.35
CA SER A 71 4.89 -11.73 -5.06
C SER A 71 5.15 -11.65 -6.56
N VAL A 72 4.79 -12.73 -7.26
CA VAL A 72 4.82 -12.79 -8.73
C VAL A 72 3.38 -12.72 -9.22
N CYS A 73 2.85 -11.52 -9.39
CA CYS A 73 1.54 -11.31 -10.02
C CYS A 73 1.72 -11.07 -11.53
N LEU A 74 2.23 -12.08 -12.25
CA LEU A 74 2.22 -12.02 -13.72
C LEU A 74 0.77 -12.13 -14.22
N PRO A 75 0.39 -11.37 -15.27
CA PRO A 75 -0.87 -11.64 -15.96
C PRO A 75 -0.86 -13.10 -16.47
N PRO A 76 -1.98 -13.82 -16.40
CA PRO A 76 -2.05 -15.17 -16.95
C PRO A 76 -1.68 -15.17 -18.45
N GLU A 77 -1.08 -16.26 -18.92
CA GLU A 77 -0.91 -16.51 -20.36
C GLU A 77 -2.26 -16.40 -21.09
N GLU A 78 -2.16 -15.98 -22.34
CA GLU A 78 -3.05 -15.07 -23.09
C GLU A 78 -4.54 -15.47 -23.29
N ASP A 79 -5.07 -16.51 -22.67
CA ASP A 79 -6.40 -17.06 -23.04
C ASP A 79 -7.43 -17.21 -21.91
N ALA A 80 -7.18 -16.69 -20.70
CA ALA A 80 -8.20 -16.60 -19.67
C ALA A 80 -7.88 -15.51 -18.64
N ALA A 81 -8.27 -14.26 -18.89
CA ALA A 81 -8.18 -13.23 -17.87
C ALA A 81 -9.45 -12.36 -17.83
N PRO A 82 -10.12 -12.25 -16.66
CA PRO A 82 -10.93 -11.07 -16.35
C PRO A 82 -10.04 -9.81 -16.43
N ASN A 83 -10.66 -8.63 -16.44
CA ASN A 83 -9.99 -7.32 -16.47
C ASN A 83 -8.65 -7.34 -15.70
N PRO A 84 -7.53 -6.85 -16.27
CA PRO A 84 -6.21 -6.84 -15.61
C PRO A 84 -6.21 -6.32 -14.16
N VAL A 85 -7.13 -5.40 -13.83
CA VAL A 85 -7.36 -4.90 -12.47
C VAL A 85 -7.85 -6.01 -11.50
N ASP A 86 -8.69 -6.92 -11.97
CA ASP A 86 -9.21 -8.04 -11.17
C ASP A 86 -8.11 -9.07 -10.90
N VAL A 87 -7.24 -9.35 -11.88
CA VAL A 87 -6.08 -10.24 -11.70
C VAL A 87 -5.11 -9.66 -10.66
N PHE A 88 -4.87 -8.35 -10.71
CA PHE A 88 -4.07 -7.66 -9.70
C PHE A 88 -4.71 -7.77 -8.31
N ARG A 89 -6.01 -7.43 -8.17
CA ARG A 89 -6.73 -7.52 -6.89
C ARG A 89 -6.79 -8.94 -6.31
N LEU A 90 -6.89 -9.97 -7.14
CA LEU A 90 -6.95 -11.36 -6.67
C LEU A 90 -5.61 -11.86 -6.12
N ARG A 91 -4.48 -11.42 -6.70
CA ARG A 91 -3.14 -11.92 -6.35
C ARG A 91 -2.35 -11.00 -5.42
N TRP A 92 -2.73 -9.73 -5.38
CA TRP A 92 -2.16 -8.77 -4.45
C TRP A 92 -2.77 -8.95 -3.06
N GLN A 93 -1.93 -9.34 -2.10
CA GLN A 93 -2.31 -9.61 -0.70
C GLN A 93 -1.37 -8.87 0.25
N ALA A 94 -0.75 -7.78 -0.21
CA ALA A 94 0.26 -7.07 0.55
C ALA A 94 -0.33 -6.43 1.81
N ASP A 95 -1.57 -5.94 1.75
CA ASP A 95 -2.32 -5.39 2.89
C ASP A 95 -2.56 -6.45 3.98
N ILE A 96 -3.02 -7.65 3.61
CA ILE A 96 -3.23 -8.75 4.57
C ILE A 96 -1.90 -9.20 5.20
N TYR A 97 -0.86 -9.35 4.38
CA TYR A 97 0.46 -9.76 4.86
C TYR A 97 1.07 -8.71 5.80
N GLU A 98 0.94 -7.43 5.45
CA GLU A 98 1.36 -6.29 6.25
C GLU A 98 0.63 -6.26 7.60
N ASP A 99 -0.68 -6.48 7.61
CA ASP A 99 -1.47 -6.56 8.85
C ASP A 99 -1.07 -7.75 9.71
N MET A 100 -0.85 -8.92 9.12
CA MET A 100 -0.37 -10.10 9.86
C MET A 100 0.96 -9.81 10.57
N LEU A 101 1.94 -9.23 9.87
CA LEU A 101 3.22 -8.90 10.48
C LEU A 101 3.11 -7.78 11.53
N THR A 102 2.28 -6.78 11.27
CA THR A 102 2.04 -5.69 12.20
C THR A 102 1.37 -6.19 13.48
N ALA A 103 0.40 -7.10 13.36
CA ALA A 103 -0.29 -7.74 14.47
C ALA A 103 0.65 -8.57 15.36
N ALA A 104 1.63 -9.26 14.75
CA ALA A 104 2.65 -10.02 15.49
C ALA A 104 3.60 -9.13 16.33
N CYS A 105 3.58 -7.81 16.10
CA CYS A 105 4.40 -6.83 16.80
C CYS A 105 3.59 -5.96 17.79
N LEU A 106 2.31 -6.29 18.02
CA LEU A 106 1.47 -5.69 19.07
C LEU A 106 1.72 -6.37 20.43
#